data_AF-A0A7W1RCA4-F1
#
_entry.id   AF-A0A7W1RCA4-F1
#
_cell.length_a   1.000
_cell.length_b   1.000
_cell.length_c   1.000
_cell.angle_alpha   90.00
_cell.angle_beta   90.00
_cell.angle_gamma   90.00
#
_symmetry.space_group_name_H-M   'P 1'
#
loop_
_entity.id
_entity.type
_entity.pdbx_description
1 polymer ?
#
loop_
_entity_poly.entity_id
_entity_poly.type
_entity_poly.pdbx_seq_one_letter_code
_entity_poly.pdbx_strand_id
1 'polypeptide(L)'
;MQLAPTDIHQVLHALAGRFEQRAGDAGVELEVIAEPGLNARVDRLRVEQALGNLLDNALRYGKGPVQMSARDKGAQLELHVRDRGSGFSAQYLPRAFERFSRDDASRSDGGSGLGLAIVEAIARGHGGAAHVSNRDGGGADASLLLATAKELEPARLLATPTSMRSNALRAGDGEELER
;
A
#
# COMPACT_ATOMS: atom_id res chain seq x y z
N MET A 1 -4.04 7.52 -10.73
CA MET A 1 -2.64 7.43 -10.29
C MET A 1 -1.74 7.63 -11.48
N GLN A 2 -0.57 8.24 -11.26
CA GLN A 2 0.42 8.51 -12.32
C GLN A 2 1.63 7.60 -12.09
N LEU A 3 1.57 6.36 -12.61
CA LEU A 3 2.63 5.36 -12.39
C LEU A 3 3.83 5.60 -13.32
N ALA A 4 4.99 5.89 -12.74
CA ALA A 4 6.24 6.11 -13.46
C ALA A 4 7.38 5.27 -12.85
N PRO A 5 8.38 4.84 -13.65
CA PRO A 5 9.61 4.27 -13.13
C PRO A 5 10.23 5.22 -12.09
N THR A 6 10.43 4.72 -10.88
CA THR A 6 10.91 5.51 -9.74
C THR A 6 11.95 4.70 -8.98
N ASP A 7 13.06 5.36 -8.65
CA ASP A 7 14.09 4.83 -7.75
C ASP A 7 13.60 4.93 -6.30
N ILE A 8 13.30 3.77 -5.71
CA ILE A 8 12.73 3.67 -4.37
C ILE A 8 13.77 4.01 -3.30
N HIS A 9 15.05 3.69 -3.53
CA HIS A 9 16.13 4.06 -2.63
C HIS A 9 16.18 5.60 -2.50
N GLN A 10 16.15 6.32 -3.62
CA GLN A 10 16.11 7.79 -3.59
C GLN A 10 14.86 8.35 -2.92
N VAL A 11 13.70 7.74 -3.12
CA VAL A 11 12.45 8.16 -2.46
C VAL A 11 12.57 8.07 -0.94
N LEU A 12 13.08 6.94 -0.42
CA LEU A 12 13.22 6.74 1.03
C LEU A 12 14.24 7.71 1.65
N HIS A 13 15.39 7.91 1.01
CA HIS A 13 16.38 8.87 1.47
C HIS A 13 15.89 10.32 1.42
N ALA A 14 15.20 10.71 0.34
CA ALA A 14 14.61 12.05 0.24
C ALA A 14 13.54 12.27 1.32
N LEU A 15 12.75 11.25 1.65
CA LEU A 15 11.77 11.33 2.72
C LEU A 15 12.43 11.41 4.09
N ALA A 16 13.47 10.60 4.35
CA ALA A 16 14.23 10.65 5.60
C ALA A 16 14.79 12.05 5.87
N GLY A 17 15.41 12.69 4.86
CA GLY A 17 15.93 14.05 4.99
C GLY A 17 14.85 15.09 5.30
N ARG A 18 13.63 14.94 4.78
CA ARG A 18 12.51 15.84 5.13
C ARG A 18 12.00 15.65 6.56
N PHE A 19 12.19 14.48 7.14
CA PHE A 19 11.74 14.13 8.49
C PHE A 19 12.85 14.26 9.55
N GLU A 20 14.10 14.51 9.15
CA GLU A 20 15.27 14.55 10.03
C GLU A 20 15.07 15.49 11.24
N GLN A 21 14.65 16.73 11.00
CA GLN A 21 14.43 17.70 12.09
C GLN A 21 13.38 17.20 13.09
N ARG A 22 12.26 16.67 12.60
CA ARG A 22 11.17 16.19 13.45
C ARG A 22 11.55 14.90 14.19
N ALA A 23 12.38 14.06 13.58
CA ALA A 23 12.93 12.89 14.24
C ALA A 23 13.90 13.30 15.36
N GLY A 24 14.74 14.32 15.11
CA GLY A 24 15.59 14.95 16.13
C GLY A 24 14.81 15.53 17.30
N ASP A 25 13.74 16.28 17.03
CA ASP A 25 12.84 16.83 18.06
C ASP A 25 12.18 15.72 18.92
N ALA A 26 11.96 14.54 18.32
CA ALA A 26 11.42 13.37 19.00
C ALA A 26 12.50 12.48 19.66
N GLY A 27 13.80 12.81 19.50
CA GLY A 27 14.91 11.99 20.00
C GLY A 27 15.01 10.61 19.32
N VAL A 28 14.63 10.52 18.05
CA VAL A 28 14.56 9.27 17.28
C VAL A 28 15.52 9.33 16.09
N GLU A 29 16.32 8.28 15.92
CA GLU A 29 17.14 8.09 14.72
C GLU A 29 16.31 7.46 13.59
N LEU A 30 16.52 7.93 12.36
CA LEU A 30 15.93 7.37 11.14
C LEU A 30 16.95 6.51 10.40
N GLU A 31 16.59 5.27 10.11
CA GLU A 31 17.39 4.35 9.32
C GLU A 31 16.70 4.05 7.98
N VAL A 32 17.47 4.03 6.89
CA VAL A 32 16.99 3.60 5.57
C VAL A 32 17.71 2.32 5.16
N ILE A 33 16.93 1.27 4.87
CA ILE A 33 17.42 -0.03 4.39
C ILE A 33 16.77 -0.32 3.04
N ALA A 34 17.42 0.10 1.97
CA ALA A 34 16.99 -0.20 0.61
C ALA A 34 18.21 -0.46 -0.26
N GLU A 35 18.07 -1.36 -1.23
CA GLU A 35 19.14 -1.61 -2.20
C GLU A 35 19.22 -0.44 -3.20
N PRO A 36 20.43 0.09 -3.49
CA PRO A 36 20.61 1.06 -4.55
C PRO A 36 20.11 0.52 -5.90
N GLY A 37 19.43 1.35 -6.68
CA GLY A 37 18.91 0.96 -7.99
C GLY A 37 17.62 0.13 -7.96
N LEU A 38 17.00 -0.06 -6.79
CA LEU A 38 15.66 -0.64 -6.67
C LEU A 38 14.63 0.27 -7.35
N ASN A 39 14.18 -0.13 -8.54
CA ASN A 39 13.23 0.62 -9.35
C ASN A 39 11.85 -0.05 -9.37
N ALA A 40 10.79 0.73 -9.23
CA ALA A 40 9.41 0.26 -9.38
C ALA A 40 8.55 1.29 -10.12
N ARG A 41 7.49 0.82 -10.79
CA ARG A 41 6.48 1.70 -11.41
C ARG A 41 5.44 2.08 -10.37
N VAL A 42 5.60 3.25 -9.78
CA VAL A 42 4.74 3.75 -8.71
C VAL A 42 4.31 5.20 -8.96
N ASP A 43 3.24 5.63 -8.30
CA ASP A 43 2.89 7.03 -8.18
C ASP A 43 3.68 7.62 -7.01
N ARG A 44 4.83 8.24 -7.33
CA ARG A 44 5.81 8.72 -6.35
C ARG A 44 5.18 9.58 -5.26
N LEU A 45 4.33 10.54 -5.63
CA LEU A 45 3.71 11.46 -4.66
C LEU A 45 2.79 10.72 -3.69
N ARG A 46 2.08 9.70 -4.18
CA ARG A 46 1.22 8.86 -3.32
C ARG A 46 2.05 7.95 -2.43
N VAL A 47 3.12 7.35 -2.94
CA VAL A 47 4.02 6.53 -2.09
C VAL A 47 4.65 7.39 -0.99
N GLU A 48 5.16 8.58 -1.32
CA GLU A 48 5.70 9.52 -0.32
C GLU A 48 4.64 9.95 0.70
N GLN A 49 3.39 10.18 0.26
CA GLN A 49 2.27 10.48 1.17
C GLN A 49 2.01 9.33 2.15
N ALA A 50 1.96 8.08 1.66
CA ALA A 50 1.72 6.94 2.52
C ALA A 50 2.85 6.71 3.52
N LEU A 51 4.10 6.75 3.06
CA LEU A 51 5.27 6.62 3.94
C LEU A 51 5.36 7.77 4.94
N GLY A 52 5.01 9.00 4.55
CA GLY A 52 4.92 10.14 5.45
C GLY A 52 3.93 9.90 6.59
N ASN A 53 2.74 9.37 6.28
CA ASN A 53 1.76 9.00 7.31
C ASN A 53 2.27 7.91 8.25
N LEU A 54 3.02 6.93 7.73
CA LEU A 54 3.62 5.88 8.56
C LEU A 54 4.74 6.40 9.45
N LEU A 55 5.62 7.26 8.93
CA LEU A 55 6.65 7.93 9.71
C LEU A 55 6.05 8.83 10.79
N ASP A 56 5.01 9.60 10.46
CA ASP A 56 4.31 10.44 11.44
C ASP A 56 3.78 9.61 12.60
N ASN A 57 3.20 8.44 12.33
CA ASN A 57 2.73 7.52 13.36
C ASN A 57 3.91 6.97 14.19
N ALA A 58 4.99 6.54 13.54
CA ALA A 58 6.16 5.98 14.21
C ALA A 58 6.88 7.02 15.11
N LEU A 59 7.00 8.27 14.66
CA LEU A 59 7.61 9.36 15.46
C LEU A 59 6.71 9.80 16.61
N ARG A 60 5.40 9.68 16.45
CA ARG A 60 4.44 10.12 17.46
C ARG A 60 4.19 9.09 18.55
N TYR A 61 4.08 7.83 18.18
CA TYR A 61 3.65 6.74 19.07
C TYR A 61 4.72 5.67 19.26
N GLY A 62 5.70 5.61 18.37
CA GLY A 62 6.79 4.66 18.43
C GLY A 62 7.93 5.12 19.34
N LYS A 63 9.03 4.38 19.27
CA LYS A 63 10.34 4.75 19.84
C LYS A 63 11.42 4.39 18.83
N GLY A 64 12.56 5.08 18.93
CA GLY A 64 13.70 4.88 18.05
C GLY A 64 14.44 3.56 18.30
N PRO A 65 15.21 3.10 17.30
CA PRO A 65 15.29 3.65 15.95
C PRO A 65 14.02 3.39 15.14
N VAL A 66 13.67 4.32 14.24
CA VAL A 66 12.62 4.14 13.24
C VAL A 66 13.26 3.80 11.91
N GLN A 67 12.90 2.64 11.36
CA GLN A 67 13.50 2.07 10.18
C GLN A 67 12.53 2.07 9.01
N MET A 68 12.93 2.68 7.91
CA MET A 68 12.29 2.52 6.61
C MET A 68 13.03 1.46 5.80
N SER A 69 12.31 0.48 5.23
CA SER A 69 12.94 -0.51 4.37
C SER A 69 12.16 -0.81 3.11
N ALA A 70 12.85 -1.10 2.02
CA ALA A 70 12.26 -1.57 0.76
C ALA A 70 12.85 -2.91 0.33
N ARG A 71 12.01 -3.81 -0.21
CA ARG A 71 12.45 -5.08 -0.82
C ARG A 71 11.66 -5.38 -2.09
N ASP A 72 12.35 -5.81 -3.14
CA ASP A 72 11.71 -6.44 -4.31
C ASP A 72 11.43 -7.92 -3.99
N LYS A 73 10.19 -8.35 -4.18
CA LYS A 73 9.74 -9.74 -4.09
C LYS A 73 9.34 -10.31 -5.45
N GLY A 74 9.79 -9.70 -6.53
CA GLY A 74 9.49 -10.10 -7.90
C GLY A 74 8.20 -9.47 -8.40
N ALA A 75 7.05 -9.94 -7.91
CA ALA A 75 5.72 -9.45 -8.28
C ALA A 75 5.22 -8.29 -7.40
N GLN A 76 5.92 -8.02 -6.28
CA GLN A 76 5.53 -7.00 -5.31
C GLN A 76 6.75 -6.25 -4.79
N LEU A 77 6.56 -4.96 -4.56
CA LEU A 77 7.46 -4.09 -3.81
C LEU A 77 6.91 -4.00 -2.39
N GLU A 78 7.71 -4.41 -1.41
CA GLU A 78 7.38 -4.28 0.00
C GLU A 78 8.08 -3.05 0.57
N LEU A 79 7.32 -2.14 1.16
CA LEU A 79 7.81 -0.98 1.88
C LEU A 79 7.38 -1.09 3.34
N HIS A 80 8.31 -0.91 4.27
CA HIS A 80 8.03 -0.98 5.70
C HIS A 80 8.49 0.28 6.41
N VAL A 81 7.76 0.65 7.45
CA VAL A 81 8.18 1.57 8.51
C VAL A 81 8.04 0.83 9.84
N ARG A 82 9.16 0.69 10.54
CA ARG A 82 9.23 -0.06 11.80
C ARG A 82 9.77 0.80 12.92
N ASP A 83 9.18 0.69 14.10
CA ASP A 83 9.67 1.34 15.31
C ASP A 83 9.98 0.32 16.43
N ARG A 84 10.38 0.80 17.60
CA ARG A 84 10.64 0.04 18.83
C ARG A 84 9.76 0.49 20.01
N GLY A 85 8.60 1.09 19.71
CA GLY A 85 7.66 1.57 20.71
C GLY A 85 6.84 0.45 21.37
N SER A 86 5.67 0.79 21.89
CA SER A 86 4.75 -0.19 22.48
C SER A 86 4.07 -1.08 21.46
N GLY A 87 4.13 -0.73 20.17
CA GLY A 87 3.29 -1.32 19.13
C GLY A 87 1.82 -0.94 19.32
N PHE A 88 0.95 -1.68 18.64
CA PHE A 88 -0.50 -1.53 18.64
C PHE A 88 -1.16 -2.43 19.68
N SER A 89 -2.26 -1.98 20.28
CA SER A 89 -3.09 -2.86 21.10
C SER A 89 -3.80 -3.93 20.26
N ALA A 90 -4.00 -5.11 20.83
CA ALA A 90 -4.63 -6.25 20.13
C ALA A 90 -6.07 -5.93 19.65
N GLN A 91 -6.78 -5.07 20.37
CA GLN A 91 -8.13 -4.60 20.02
C GLN A 91 -8.16 -3.55 18.90
N TYR A 92 -7.02 -2.89 18.65
CA TYR A 92 -6.89 -1.88 17.61
C TYR A 92 -6.52 -2.49 16.26
N LEU A 93 -5.62 -3.49 16.24
CA LEU A 93 -5.12 -4.13 15.00
C LEU A 93 -6.22 -4.49 13.98
N PRO A 94 -7.35 -5.13 14.35
CA PRO A 94 -8.39 -5.50 13.38
C PRO A 94 -9.07 -4.31 12.71
N ARG A 95 -9.01 -3.13 13.33
CA ARG A 95 -9.68 -1.90 12.90
C ARG A 95 -8.70 -0.78 12.58
N ALA A 96 -7.41 -1.07 12.49
CA ALA A 96 -6.36 -0.05 12.36
C ALA A 96 -6.48 0.76 11.07
N PHE A 97 -7.07 0.18 10.02
CA PHE A 97 -7.32 0.83 8.73
C PHE A 97 -8.69 1.51 8.63
N GLU A 98 -9.56 1.36 9.63
CA GLU A 98 -10.84 2.06 9.65
C GLU A 98 -10.63 3.57 9.80
N ARG A 99 -11.42 4.37 9.08
CA ARG A 99 -11.35 5.82 9.16
C ARG A 99 -11.71 6.29 10.57
N PHE A 100 -10.94 7.24 11.09
CA PHE A 100 -11.10 7.81 12.43
C PHE A 100 -10.82 6.84 13.58
N SER A 101 -10.39 5.61 13.28
CA SER A 101 -9.95 4.65 14.27
C SER A 101 -8.67 5.14 14.94
N ARG A 102 -8.58 4.91 16.25
CA ARG A 102 -7.42 5.26 17.07
C ARG A 102 -7.20 4.19 18.12
N ASP A 103 -5.93 3.91 18.41
CA ASP A 103 -5.60 3.09 19.56
C ASP A 103 -5.94 3.86 20.84
N ASP A 104 -6.35 3.17 21.90
CA ASP A 104 -6.76 3.81 23.16
C ASP A 104 -5.63 4.64 23.75
N ALA A 105 -4.38 4.18 23.59
CA ALA A 105 -3.16 4.90 23.97
C ALA A 105 -2.94 6.22 23.21
N SER A 106 -3.64 6.43 22.09
CA SER A 106 -3.46 7.59 21.18
C SER A 106 -4.64 8.58 21.19
N ARG A 107 -5.69 8.33 21.98
CA ARG A 107 -6.94 9.12 21.95
C ARG A 107 -6.77 10.59 22.38
N SER A 108 -5.82 10.87 23.28
CA SER A 108 -5.54 12.22 23.80
C SER A 108 -4.78 13.13 22.84
N ASP A 109 -4.15 12.59 21.79
CA ASP A 109 -3.11 13.32 21.05
C ASP A 109 -3.62 14.03 19.78
N GLY A 110 -4.93 14.18 19.55
CA GLY A 110 -5.43 15.08 18.51
C GLY A 110 -5.11 14.73 17.04
N GLY A 111 -4.61 13.53 16.71
CA GLY A 111 -4.42 13.09 15.31
C GLY A 111 -5.72 12.62 14.66
N SER A 112 -6.00 12.89 13.38
CA SER A 112 -7.33 12.65 12.78
C SER A 112 -7.79 11.18 12.70
N GLY A 113 -6.91 10.19 12.89
CA GLY A 113 -7.22 8.77 12.68
C GLY A 113 -7.40 8.40 11.20
N LEU A 114 -6.89 9.22 10.28
CA LEU A 114 -6.98 8.96 8.83
C LEU A 114 -5.70 8.39 8.23
N GLY A 115 -4.56 8.44 8.96
CA GLY A 115 -3.24 8.10 8.41
C GLY A 115 -3.19 6.71 7.78
N LEU A 116 -3.56 5.68 8.53
CA LEU A 116 -3.55 4.29 8.04
C LEU A 116 -4.61 4.03 6.98
N ALA A 117 -5.80 4.63 7.06
CA ALA A 117 -6.81 4.53 6.02
C ALA A 117 -6.32 5.12 4.66
N ILE A 118 -5.54 6.20 4.70
CA ILE A 118 -4.90 6.78 3.50
C ILE A 118 -3.83 5.82 2.95
N VAL A 119 -3.02 5.22 3.83
CA VAL A 119 -2.00 4.22 3.46
C VAL A 119 -2.65 3.04 2.73
N GLU A 120 -3.75 2.51 3.28
CA GLU A 120 -4.50 1.42 2.67
C GLU A 120 -5.06 1.81 1.29
N ALA A 121 -5.68 2.98 1.17
CA ALA A 121 -6.23 3.45 -0.10
C ALA A 121 -5.15 3.60 -1.18
N ILE A 122 -3.96 4.08 -0.80
CA ILE A 122 -2.82 4.23 -1.70
C ILE A 122 -2.27 2.87 -2.12
N ALA A 123 -2.12 1.92 -1.19
CA ALA A 123 -1.65 0.58 -1.52
C ALA A 123 -2.61 -0.15 -2.47
N ARG A 124 -3.92 -0.09 -2.20
CA ARG A 124 -4.96 -0.65 -3.07
C ARG A 124 -4.97 -0.01 -4.45
N GLY A 125 -4.75 1.31 -4.53
CA GLY A 125 -4.60 2.01 -5.81
C GLY A 125 -3.44 1.47 -6.65
N HIS A 126 -2.35 1.04 -6.01
CA HIS A 126 -1.20 0.39 -6.66
C HIS A 126 -1.42 -1.13 -6.90
N GLY A 127 -2.64 -1.64 -6.74
CA GLY A 127 -2.94 -3.06 -6.92
C GLY A 127 -2.39 -3.97 -5.81
N GLY A 128 -2.02 -3.42 -4.65
CA GLY A 128 -1.54 -4.19 -3.51
C GLY A 128 -2.37 -3.94 -2.25
N ALA A 129 -1.72 -4.02 -1.08
CA ALA A 129 -2.37 -3.99 0.23
C ALA A 129 -1.50 -3.31 1.28
N ALA A 130 -2.08 -2.92 2.41
CA ALA A 130 -1.34 -2.41 3.56
C ALA A 130 -1.51 -3.37 4.74
N HIS A 131 -0.47 -3.52 5.56
CA HIS A 131 -0.50 -4.35 6.76
C HIS A 131 0.06 -3.60 7.96
N VAL A 132 -0.45 -3.91 9.15
CA VAL A 132 0.13 -3.49 10.42
C VAL A 132 0.24 -4.71 11.34
N SER A 133 1.35 -4.79 12.06
CA SER A 133 1.62 -5.86 13.02
C SER A 133 2.53 -5.37 14.14
N ASN A 134 2.59 -6.10 15.23
CA ASN A 134 3.57 -5.89 16.28
C ASN A 134 4.81 -6.73 16.00
N ARG A 135 5.98 -6.21 16.38
CA ARG A 135 7.27 -6.88 16.23
C ARG A 135 7.60 -7.73 17.45
N ASP A 136 8.32 -8.82 17.22
CA ASP A 136 8.95 -9.56 18.30
C ASP A 136 9.96 -8.67 19.04
N GLY A 137 9.85 -8.65 20.37
CA GLY A 137 10.66 -7.77 21.22
C GLY A 137 10.18 -6.31 21.27
N GLY A 138 9.01 -6.00 20.73
CA GLY A 138 8.36 -4.69 20.85
C GLY A 138 8.49 -3.79 19.62
N GLY A 139 7.52 -2.87 19.50
CA GLY A 139 7.36 -1.94 18.39
C GLY A 139 6.32 -2.38 17.36
N ALA A 140 6.04 -1.49 16.42
CA ALA A 140 5.16 -1.75 15.29
C ALA A 140 5.95 -1.98 13.99
N ASP A 141 5.35 -2.75 13.07
CA ASP A 141 5.70 -2.83 11.66
C ASP A 141 4.44 -2.48 10.85
N ALA A 142 4.48 -1.31 10.20
CA ALA A 142 3.47 -0.89 9.25
C ALA A 142 4.06 -0.94 7.83
N SER A 143 3.32 -1.56 6.90
CA SER A 143 3.84 -1.86 5.57
C SER A 143 2.84 -1.59 4.45
N LEU A 144 3.40 -1.28 3.28
CA LEU A 144 2.73 -1.22 2.00
C LEU A 144 3.30 -2.28 1.08
N LEU A 145 2.41 -3.05 0.47
CA LEU A 145 2.68 -3.93 -0.65
C LEU A 145 2.14 -3.23 -1.90
N LEU A 146 2.99 -3.03 -2.90
CA LEU A 146 2.62 -2.45 -4.19
C LEU A 146 2.90 -3.49 -5.28
N ALA A 147 1.96 -3.71 -6.19
CA ALA A 147 2.21 -4.61 -7.32
C ALA A 147 3.32 -4.02 -8.19
N THR A 148 4.35 -4.80 -8.48
CA THR A 148 5.36 -4.38 -9.47
C THR A 148 4.80 -4.66 -10.85
N ALA A 149 4.93 -3.69 -11.76
CA ALA A 149 4.48 -3.85 -13.14
C ALA A 149 5.24 -4.93 -13.95
N LYS A 150 6.05 -5.79 -13.31
CA LYS A 150 6.60 -6.99 -13.95
C LYS A 150 5.50 -7.92 -14.47
N GLU A 151 4.28 -7.82 -13.93
CA GLU A 151 3.10 -8.61 -14.33
C GLU A 151 1.86 -7.77 -14.71
N LEU A 152 2.02 -6.49 -15.09
CA LEU A 152 0.93 -5.82 -15.81
C LEU A 152 0.97 -6.23 -17.29
N GLU A 153 0.85 -7.53 -17.57
CA GLU A 153 0.44 -8.01 -18.88
C GLU A 153 -0.96 -7.42 -19.16
N PRO A 154 -1.22 -6.83 -20.34
CA PRO A 154 -2.47 -6.15 -20.65
C PRO A 154 -3.59 -7.16 -20.91
N ALA A 155 -4.02 -7.92 -19.90
CA ALA A 155 -5.21 -8.75 -19.96
C ALA A 155 -6.48 -7.90 -19.76
N ARG A 156 -6.65 -6.85 -20.57
CA ARG A 156 -7.93 -6.14 -20.76
C ARG A 156 -7.95 -5.30 -22.03
N LEU A 157 -7.61 -5.92 -23.17
CA LEU A 157 -7.80 -5.28 -24.47
C LEU A 157 -8.33 -6.25 -25.55
N LEU A 158 -9.29 -7.11 -25.24
CA LEU A 158 -10.12 -7.77 -26.26
C LEU A 158 -11.57 -7.98 -25.76
N ALA A 159 -12.32 -6.89 -25.71
CA ALA A 159 -13.76 -6.90 -25.91
C ALA A 159 -14.12 -5.45 -26.26
N THR A 160 -14.17 -5.06 -27.53
CA THR A 160 -15.26 -5.33 -28.48
C THR A 160 -14.91 -4.58 -29.80
N PRO A 161 -15.50 -4.90 -30.98
CA PRO A 161 -16.87 -4.44 -31.29
C PRO A 161 -17.74 -5.43 -32.06
N THR A 162 -19.05 -5.37 -31.77
CA THR A 162 -20.20 -5.39 -32.68
C THR A 162 -20.19 -6.30 -33.92
N SER A 163 -21.16 -7.21 -33.98
CA SER A 163 -21.94 -7.41 -35.22
C SER A 163 -23.43 -7.52 -34.94
N MET A 164 -24.15 -6.58 -35.55
CA MET A 164 -25.60 -6.56 -35.74
C MET A 164 -26.04 -7.62 -36.74
N ARG A 165 -27.30 -8.11 -36.58
CA ARG A 165 -28.17 -8.73 -37.61
C ARG A 165 -27.61 -10.07 -38.13
N SER A 166 -28.37 -11.12 -38.41
CA SER A 166 -29.79 -11.37 -38.68
C SER A 166 -29.89 -12.88 -38.86
N ASN A 167 -30.94 -13.53 -38.39
CA ASN A 167 -31.42 -14.72 -39.10
C ASN A 167 -32.94 -14.83 -39.01
N ALA A 168 -33.58 -14.39 -40.08
CA ALA A 168 -34.90 -14.83 -40.46
C ALA A 168 -34.75 -16.04 -41.39
N LEU A 169 -35.74 -16.94 -41.33
CA LEU A 169 -36.03 -18.05 -42.25
C LEU A 169 -35.16 -19.32 -42.17
N ARG A 170 -35.77 -20.37 -41.61
CA ARG A 170 -35.92 -21.64 -42.33
C ARG A 170 -37.33 -22.19 -42.09
N ALA A 171 -38.14 -22.19 -43.17
CA ALA A 171 -39.11 -23.25 -43.44
C ALA A 171 -38.31 -24.57 -43.49
N GLY A 172 -38.79 -25.68 -42.93
CA GLY A 172 -39.91 -26.44 -43.45
C GLY A 172 -39.40 -27.88 -43.65
N ASP A 173 -40.34 -28.83 -43.55
CA ASP A 173 -40.27 -30.21 -44.02
C ASP A 173 -39.83 -31.30 -43.02
N GLY A 174 -40.87 -32.01 -42.57
CA GLY A 174 -40.90 -33.48 -42.50
C GLY A 174 -40.45 -34.10 -41.20
N GLU A 175 -41.41 -34.52 -40.35
CA GLU A 175 -41.52 -35.94 -40.00
C GLU A 175 -42.99 -36.32 -39.81
N GLU A 176 -43.31 -37.46 -40.41
CA GLU A 176 -44.58 -38.13 -40.55
C GLU A 176 -44.62 -39.30 -39.55
N LEU A 177 -45.82 -39.71 -39.15
CA LEU A 177 -46.19 -40.96 -38.46
C LEU A 177 -45.87 -41.09 -36.96
N GLU A 178 -46.91 -41.12 -36.12
CA GLU A 178 -47.50 -42.39 -35.65
C GLU A 178 -48.76 -42.16 -34.81
N ARG A 179 -49.90 -42.64 -35.36
CA ARG A 179 -51.12 -43.17 -34.72
C ARG A 179 -52.04 -42.25 -33.91
#